data_AF-A0A960DQ60-F1
#
_entry.id   AF-A0A960DQ60-F1
#
_cell.length_a   1.000
_cell.length_b   1.000
_cell.length_c   1.000
_cell.angle_alpha   90.00
_cell.angle_beta   90.00
_cell.angle_gamma   90.00
#
_symmetry.space_group_name_H-M   'P 1'
#
loop_
_entity.id
_entity.type
_entity.pdbx_description
1 polymer ?
#
loop_
_entity_poly.entity_id
_entity_poly.type
_entity_poly.pdbx_seq_one_letter_code
_entity_poly.pdbx_strand_id
1 'polypeptide(L)'
;MDVVFEPPGPGQWALDRSHMPAGCTPLVQSLMLASEPVGMRRLFRELGAPLDTIDMRFVHGYMYSRVRPLIGADRPAKRPPPRFLMKLGVRLHPEMRRRSRTAAEVLQKEPWKQVIHDWHHGMKQRIQDGNLALQDVDLAALGEGELMAHVRACYDNCARNWETHFWLHGYDLGPLGQYLFEAGEWGIDPVELLSLLEGASPSTTGPAREGARIRRLVAEAGAEPSTLDELRAVSPDIRVAVDEYLRTRAWVLFSRYDVDGVTLGERADLAYASIMAGEERDVAADVAARTAAVRDRIPAQHRARFDEVLRQARDAMDLRDENGPTT
;
A
#
# COMPACT_ATOMS: atom_id res chain seq x y z
N MET A 1 7.52 10.22 -36.89
CA MET A 1 6.13 10.07 -36.41
C MET A 1 5.83 11.26 -35.54
N ASP A 2 4.87 12.09 -35.92
CA ASP A 2 4.41 13.18 -35.05
C ASP A 2 3.52 12.57 -33.96
N VAL A 3 3.92 12.75 -32.71
CA VAL A 3 3.17 12.28 -31.55
C VAL A 3 2.13 13.34 -31.21
N VAL A 4 0.85 13.05 -31.49
CA VAL A 4 -0.27 13.96 -31.22
C VAL A 4 -0.76 13.75 -29.79
N PHE A 5 -0.72 14.78 -28.96
CA PHE A 5 -1.28 14.73 -27.62
C PHE A 5 -2.81 14.77 -27.65
N GLU A 6 -3.45 13.65 -27.34
CA GLU A 6 -4.88 13.57 -27.08
C GLU A 6 -5.14 13.72 -25.57
N PRO A 7 -5.85 14.77 -25.12
CA PRO A 7 -6.11 14.95 -23.70
C PRO A 7 -6.99 13.81 -23.16
N PRO A 8 -6.84 13.44 -21.86
CA PRO A 8 -7.52 12.28 -21.25
C PRO A 8 -9.06 12.42 -21.14
N GLY A 9 -9.63 13.54 -21.59
CA GLY A 9 -11.07 13.83 -21.58
C GLY A 9 -11.42 15.07 -20.75
N PRO A 10 -12.72 15.34 -20.53
CA PRO A 10 -13.18 16.49 -19.74
C PRO A 10 -12.76 16.38 -18.26
N GLY A 11 -12.88 17.46 -17.50
CA GLY A 11 -12.54 17.51 -16.06
C GLY A 11 -11.15 18.09 -15.76
N GLN A 12 -10.73 18.00 -14.50
CA GLN A 12 -9.40 18.46 -14.04
C GLN A 12 -8.49 17.27 -13.82
N TRP A 13 -7.63 17.01 -14.81
CA TRP A 13 -6.65 15.93 -14.76
C TRP A 13 -5.30 16.43 -14.26
N ALA A 14 -4.64 15.64 -13.43
CA ALA A 14 -3.27 15.84 -13.02
C ALA A 14 -2.41 14.71 -13.57
N LEU A 15 -1.22 15.05 -14.08
CA LEU A 15 -0.20 14.07 -14.41
C LEU A 15 0.38 13.51 -13.11
N ASP A 16 0.30 12.19 -12.92
CA ASP A 16 0.96 11.51 -11.82
C ASP A 16 2.38 11.13 -12.24
N ARG A 17 3.37 11.68 -11.53
CA ARG A 17 4.79 11.30 -11.67
C ARG A 17 5.36 10.70 -10.40
N SER A 18 4.57 10.59 -9.33
CA SER A 18 5.02 10.03 -8.06
C SER A 18 5.09 8.51 -8.11
N HIS A 19 4.15 7.87 -8.83
CA HIS A 19 4.10 6.43 -8.93
C HIS A 19 4.86 5.92 -10.17
N MET A 20 4.60 6.50 -11.34
CA MET A 20 5.11 5.97 -12.62
C MET A 20 5.82 7.03 -13.45
N PRO A 21 6.99 7.54 -13.00
CA PRO A 21 7.63 8.72 -13.57
C PRO A 21 8.03 8.59 -15.05
N ALA A 22 8.29 7.36 -15.52
CA ALA A 22 8.69 7.04 -16.90
C ALA A 22 7.52 6.58 -17.80
N GLY A 23 6.28 6.57 -17.29
CA GLY A 23 5.12 5.98 -17.97
C GLY A 23 4.99 4.48 -17.71
N CYS A 24 3.87 3.88 -18.10
CA CYS A 24 3.51 2.49 -17.76
C CYS A 24 3.46 1.56 -18.98
N THR A 25 3.74 0.28 -18.80
CA THR A 25 3.47 -0.78 -19.78
C THR A 25 1.97 -0.94 -20.02
N PRO A 26 1.54 -1.40 -21.21
CA PRO A 26 0.13 -1.64 -21.49
C PRO A 26 -0.57 -2.58 -20.49
N LEU A 27 0.16 -3.55 -19.92
CA LEU A 27 -0.39 -4.48 -18.94
C LEU A 27 -0.78 -3.77 -17.64
N VAL A 28 0.11 -2.96 -17.08
CA VAL A 28 -0.19 -2.17 -15.88
C VAL A 28 -1.26 -1.12 -16.14
N GLN A 29 -1.25 -0.49 -17.32
CA GLN A 29 -2.34 0.42 -17.71
C GLN A 29 -3.70 -0.29 -17.68
N SER A 30 -3.78 -1.51 -18.23
CA SER A 30 -5.00 -2.32 -18.24
C SER A 30 -5.46 -2.67 -16.83
N LEU A 31 -4.53 -3.11 -15.95
CA LEU A 31 -4.82 -3.41 -14.55
C LEU A 31 -5.36 -2.19 -13.82
N MET A 32 -4.65 -1.05 -13.88
CA MET A 32 -5.05 0.19 -13.24
C MET A 32 -6.43 0.67 -13.67
N LEU A 33 -6.70 0.68 -14.98
CA LEU A 33 -7.99 1.09 -15.51
C LEU A 33 -9.13 0.17 -15.05
N ALA A 34 -8.86 -1.12 -14.86
CA ALA A 34 -9.83 -2.10 -14.40
C ALA A 34 -10.09 -2.04 -12.89
N SER A 35 -9.07 -1.73 -12.08
CA SER A 35 -9.13 -1.91 -10.63
C SER A 35 -9.30 -0.62 -9.82
N GLU A 36 -8.54 0.45 -10.13
CA GLU A 36 -8.49 1.64 -9.25
C GLU A 36 -9.85 2.36 -9.15
N PRO A 37 -10.55 2.67 -10.26
CA PRO A 37 -11.84 3.35 -10.15
C PRO A 37 -12.91 2.50 -9.47
N VAL A 38 -12.76 1.16 -9.47
CA VAL A 38 -13.69 0.23 -8.81
C VAL A 38 -13.44 0.23 -7.30
N GLY A 39 -12.19 -0.01 -6.88
CA GLY A 39 -11.78 -0.03 -5.47
C GLY A 39 -12.05 1.31 -4.79
N MET A 40 -11.65 2.42 -5.42
CA MET A 40 -11.86 3.77 -4.87
C MET A 40 -13.34 4.14 -4.78
N ARG A 41 -14.19 3.72 -5.74
CA ARG A 41 -15.64 3.98 -5.68
C ARG A 41 -16.29 3.25 -4.52
N ARG A 42 -15.92 1.98 -4.31
CA ARG A 42 -16.37 1.18 -3.18
C ARG A 42 -15.95 1.86 -1.88
N LEU A 43 -14.66 2.16 -1.74
CA LEU A 43 -14.09 2.83 -0.58
C LEU A 43 -14.81 4.13 -0.23
N PHE A 44 -14.94 5.04 -1.20
CA PHE A 44 -15.61 6.32 -0.97
C PHE A 44 -17.06 6.16 -0.55
N ARG A 45 -17.75 5.11 -1.00
CA ARG A 45 -19.12 4.81 -0.58
C ARG A 45 -19.19 4.32 0.85
N GLU A 46 -18.30 3.40 1.21
CA GLU A 46 -18.23 2.81 2.56
C GLU A 46 -17.78 3.83 3.61
N LEU A 47 -16.85 4.73 3.27
CA LEU A 47 -16.38 5.78 4.17
C LEU A 47 -17.22 7.06 4.15
N GLY A 48 -18.22 7.15 3.27
CA GLY A 48 -19.06 8.34 3.15
C GLY A 48 -18.32 9.56 2.58
N ALA A 49 -17.26 9.35 1.79
CA ALA A 49 -16.57 10.44 1.12
C ALA A 49 -17.51 11.15 0.12
N PRO A 50 -17.45 12.49 0.00
CA PRO A 50 -18.31 13.28 -0.89
C PRO A 50 -17.84 13.24 -2.36
N LEU A 51 -17.33 12.09 -2.80
CA LEU A 51 -16.71 11.84 -4.10
C LEU A 51 -17.26 10.54 -4.69
N ASP A 52 -17.30 10.45 -6.03
CA ASP A 52 -17.69 9.20 -6.70
C ASP A 52 -16.53 8.20 -6.69
N THR A 53 -15.39 8.59 -7.25
CA THR A 53 -14.17 7.76 -7.35
C THR A 53 -12.95 8.61 -7.71
N ILE A 54 -11.80 7.96 -7.93
CA ILE A 54 -10.68 8.50 -8.70
C ILE A 54 -10.73 7.86 -10.09
N ASP A 55 -10.82 8.70 -11.13
CA ASP A 55 -10.72 8.23 -12.51
C ASP A 55 -9.25 8.26 -12.94
N MET A 56 -8.91 7.32 -13.81
CA MET A 56 -7.59 7.21 -14.42
C MET A 56 -7.66 7.15 -15.93
N ARG A 57 -6.67 7.75 -16.58
CA ARG A 57 -6.42 7.62 -18.02
C ARG A 57 -4.92 7.64 -18.29
N PHE A 58 -4.53 7.09 -19.43
CA PHE A 58 -3.15 7.11 -19.88
C PHE A 58 -3.06 7.85 -21.21
N VAL A 59 -2.09 8.75 -21.32
CA VAL A 59 -1.76 9.44 -22.58
C VAL A 59 -0.30 9.16 -22.88
N HIS A 60 -0.04 8.46 -23.99
CA HIS A 60 1.31 7.98 -24.35
C HIS A 60 1.99 7.19 -23.22
N GLY A 61 1.22 6.40 -22.48
CA GLY A 61 1.69 5.62 -21.33
C GLY A 61 1.84 6.40 -20.02
N TYR A 62 1.68 7.73 -20.02
CA TYR A 62 1.74 8.53 -18.79
C TYR A 62 0.41 8.54 -18.06
N MET A 63 0.44 8.31 -16.75
CA MET A 63 -0.72 8.26 -15.88
C MET A 63 -1.28 9.65 -15.62
N TYR A 64 -2.56 9.85 -15.94
CA TYR A 64 -3.34 10.99 -15.52
C TYR A 64 -4.45 10.52 -14.60
N SER A 65 -4.59 11.16 -13.44
CA SER A 65 -5.68 10.89 -12.52
C SER A 65 -6.53 12.14 -12.31
N ARG A 66 -7.80 11.92 -11.95
CA ARG A 66 -8.68 13.00 -11.47
C ARG A 66 -9.58 12.48 -10.36
N VAL A 67 -9.83 13.33 -9.39
CA VAL A 67 -10.91 13.10 -8.42
C VAL A 67 -12.24 13.36 -9.12
N ARG A 68 -13.17 12.39 -9.08
CA ARG A 68 -14.48 12.49 -9.71
C ARG A 68 -15.53 12.98 -8.69
N PRO A 69 -16.05 14.21 -8.80
CA PRO A 69 -17.07 14.72 -7.89
C PRO A 69 -18.42 14.05 -8.12
N LEU A 70 -19.27 14.00 -7.09
CA LEU A 70 -20.63 13.43 -7.20
C LEU A 70 -21.56 14.24 -8.12
N ILE A 71 -21.25 15.52 -8.36
CA ILE A 71 -22.07 16.43 -9.17
C ILE A 71 -21.18 17.05 -10.26
N GLY A 72 -21.61 16.91 -11.52
CA GLY A 72 -20.98 17.62 -12.64
C GLY A 72 -19.58 17.15 -13.02
N ALA A 73 -19.24 15.88 -12.75
CA ALA A 73 -17.92 15.30 -12.98
C ALA A 73 -17.32 15.55 -14.36
N ASP A 74 -18.13 15.45 -15.43
CA ASP A 74 -17.65 15.59 -16.81
C ASP A 74 -17.87 16.99 -17.38
N ARG A 75 -18.11 17.99 -16.53
CA ARG A 75 -18.17 19.39 -16.96
C ARG A 75 -16.76 19.98 -17.02
N PRO A 76 -16.50 20.92 -17.95
CA PRO A 76 -15.24 21.65 -17.97
C PRO A 76 -14.96 22.31 -16.63
N ALA A 77 -13.68 22.42 -16.27
CA ALA A 77 -13.22 23.12 -15.08
C ALA A 77 -13.77 24.57 -15.07
N LYS A 78 -14.85 24.81 -14.32
CA LYS A 78 -15.35 26.16 -14.04
C LYS A 78 -14.92 26.57 -12.64
N ARG A 79 -14.92 27.88 -12.38
CA ARG A 79 -14.79 28.41 -11.01
C ARG A 79 -15.74 27.64 -10.08
N PRO A 80 -15.31 27.24 -8.88
CA PRO A 80 -16.17 26.51 -7.96
C PRO A 80 -17.45 27.33 -7.71
N PRO A 81 -18.62 26.69 -7.58
CA PRO A 81 -19.84 27.40 -7.27
C PRO A 81 -19.65 28.22 -5.98
N PRO A 82 -20.29 29.39 -5.85
CA PRO A 82 -20.34 30.13 -4.59
C PRO A 82 -20.63 29.21 -3.40
N ARG A 83 -19.95 29.43 -2.27
CA ARG A 83 -20.01 28.56 -1.07
C ARG A 83 -21.44 28.23 -0.63
N PHE A 84 -22.40 29.15 -0.79
CA PHE A 84 -23.79 28.90 -0.42
C PHE A 84 -24.46 27.84 -1.31
N LEU A 85 -24.17 27.81 -2.61
CA LEU A 85 -24.66 26.78 -3.54
C LEU A 85 -24.02 25.43 -3.24
N MET A 86 -22.74 25.40 -2.86
CA MET A 86 -22.09 24.17 -2.39
C MET A 86 -22.75 23.63 -1.13
N LYS A 87 -23.00 24.49 -0.12
CA LYS A 87 -23.73 24.10 1.10
C LYS A 87 -25.13 23.58 0.79
N LEU A 88 -25.84 24.21 -0.15
CA LEU A 88 -27.16 23.76 -0.57
C LEU A 88 -27.09 22.40 -1.28
N GLY A 89 -26.10 22.21 -2.16
CA GLY A 89 -25.83 20.94 -2.82
C GLY A 89 -25.59 19.81 -1.82
N VAL A 90 -24.75 20.03 -0.81
CA VAL A 90 -24.50 19.04 0.27
C VAL A 90 -25.79 18.70 1.02
N ARG A 91 -26.63 19.71 1.31
CA ARG A 91 -27.84 19.55 2.13
C ARG A 91 -29.05 18.99 1.38
N LEU A 92 -29.15 19.22 0.07
CA LEU A 92 -30.31 18.80 -0.74
C LEU A 92 -30.02 17.56 -1.58
N HIS A 93 -28.79 17.35 -2.05
CA HIS A 93 -28.48 16.23 -2.93
C HIS A 93 -28.58 14.91 -2.14
N PRO A 94 -29.47 13.97 -2.54
CA PRO A 94 -29.73 12.75 -1.77
C PRO A 94 -28.46 11.94 -1.47
N GLU A 95 -27.58 11.83 -2.45
CA GLU A 95 -26.30 11.12 -2.28
C GLU A 95 -25.37 11.83 -1.29
N MET A 96 -25.26 13.17 -1.34
CA MET A 96 -24.39 13.92 -0.44
C MET A 96 -24.87 13.80 1.01
N ARG A 97 -26.20 13.80 1.21
CA ARG A 97 -26.79 13.55 2.53
C ARG A 97 -26.51 12.14 3.02
N ARG A 98 -26.61 11.14 2.14
CA ARG A 98 -26.27 9.75 2.47
C ARG A 98 -24.80 9.64 2.88
N ARG A 99 -23.89 10.18 2.06
CA ARG A 99 -22.45 10.22 2.35
C ARG A 99 -22.13 10.91 3.67
N SER A 100 -22.74 12.05 3.95
CA SER A 100 -22.59 12.75 5.23
C SER A 100 -23.02 11.92 6.44
N ARG A 101 -24.14 11.17 6.33
CA ARG A 101 -24.57 10.26 7.40
C ARG A 101 -23.59 9.10 7.58
N THR A 102 -23.17 8.48 6.48
CA THR A 102 -22.18 7.39 6.50
C THR A 102 -20.87 7.86 7.13
N ALA A 103 -20.35 9.03 6.76
CA ALA A 103 -19.12 9.56 7.34
C ALA A 103 -19.24 9.78 8.87
N ALA A 104 -20.40 10.27 9.35
CA ALA A 104 -20.64 10.42 10.77
C ALA A 104 -20.68 9.06 11.49
N GLU A 105 -21.29 8.03 10.88
CA GLU A 105 -21.26 6.67 11.43
C GLU A 105 -19.87 6.05 11.41
N VAL A 106 -19.08 6.29 10.37
CA VAL A 106 -17.70 5.78 10.23
C VAL A 106 -16.81 6.32 11.34
N LEU A 107 -16.90 7.61 11.65
CA LEU A 107 -16.14 8.21 12.77
C LEU A 107 -16.55 7.64 14.13
N GLN A 108 -17.78 7.16 14.28
CA GLN A 108 -18.25 6.54 15.53
C GLN A 108 -17.91 5.05 15.63
N LYS A 109 -18.02 4.33 14.51
CA LYS A 109 -17.83 2.87 14.44
C LYS A 109 -16.38 2.47 14.23
N GLU A 110 -15.55 3.39 13.72
CA GLU A 110 -14.12 3.19 13.50
C GLU A 110 -13.81 1.89 12.72
N PRO A 111 -14.40 1.71 11.50
CA PRO A 111 -14.43 0.42 10.80
C PRO A 111 -13.04 -0.13 10.43
N TRP A 112 -12.01 0.73 10.40
CA TRP A 112 -10.62 0.31 10.22
C TRP A 112 -10.17 -0.71 11.26
N LYS A 113 -10.69 -0.67 12.49
CA LYS A 113 -10.39 -1.67 13.54
C LYS A 113 -10.73 -3.08 13.07
N GLN A 114 -11.92 -3.26 12.46
CA GLN A 114 -12.33 -4.55 11.93
C GLN A 114 -11.55 -4.94 10.68
N VAL A 115 -11.29 -4.00 9.76
CA VAL A 115 -10.54 -4.29 8.54
C VAL A 115 -9.09 -4.71 8.85
N ILE A 116 -8.42 -4.02 9.77
CA ILE A 116 -7.08 -4.36 10.25
C ILE A 116 -7.10 -5.73 10.95
N HIS A 117 -8.12 -5.99 11.77
CA HIS A 117 -8.30 -7.33 12.36
C HIS A 117 -8.42 -8.40 11.25
N ASP A 118 -9.31 -8.23 10.28
CA ASP A 118 -9.54 -9.21 9.21
C ASP A 118 -8.31 -9.38 8.30
N TRP A 119 -7.51 -8.34 8.12
CA TRP A 119 -6.22 -8.36 7.45
C TRP A 119 -5.30 -9.41 8.08
N HIS A 120 -5.06 -9.30 9.39
CA HIS A 120 -4.21 -10.22 10.15
C HIS A 120 -4.84 -11.60 10.40
N HIS A 121 -6.16 -11.73 10.28
CA HIS A 121 -6.90 -12.97 10.53
C HIS A 121 -7.42 -13.61 9.24
N GLY A 122 -6.60 -13.58 8.19
CA GLY A 122 -6.74 -14.46 7.03
C GLY A 122 -6.97 -13.76 5.69
N MET A 123 -7.30 -12.46 5.66
CA MET A 123 -7.39 -11.76 4.36
C MET A 123 -6.02 -11.71 3.67
N LYS A 124 -4.96 -11.34 4.40
CA LYS A 124 -3.58 -11.40 3.90
C LYS A 124 -3.21 -12.80 3.44
N GLN A 125 -3.45 -13.81 4.28
CA GLN A 125 -3.08 -15.21 3.97
C GLN A 125 -3.74 -15.68 2.67
N ARG A 126 -5.03 -15.38 2.46
CA ARG A 126 -5.72 -15.74 1.21
C ARG A 126 -5.08 -15.12 -0.04
N ILE A 127 -4.59 -13.88 0.05
CA ILE A 127 -3.90 -13.21 -1.05
C ILE A 127 -2.55 -13.91 -1.31
N GLN A 128 -1.80 -14.20 -0.25
CA GLN A 128 -0.53 -14.91 -0.34
C GLN A 128 -0.71 -16.31 -0.94
N ASP A 129 -1.66 -17.10 -0.45
CA ASP A 129 -1.96 -18.43 -0.96
C ASP A 129 -2.33 -18.40 -2.45
N GLY A 130 -3.14 -17.42 -2.87
CA GLY A 130 -3.50 -17.24 -4.28
C GLY A 130 -2.29 -16.93 -5.17
N ASN A 131 -1.35 -16.11 -4.67
CA ASN A 131 -0.11 -15.82 -5.39
C ASN A 131 0.82 -17.04 -5.43
N LEU A 132 0.98 -17.75 -4.32
CA LEU A 132 1.82 -18.95 -4.24
C LEU A 132 1.31 -20.06 -5.16
N ALA A 133 0.00 -20.30 -5.17
CA ALA A 133 -0.62 -21.31 -6.03
C ALA A 133 -0.40 -21.04 -7.53
N LEU A 134 -0.35 -19.78 -7.95
CA LEU A 134 0.02 -19.42 -9.32
C LEU A 134 1.52 -19.63 -9.58
N GLN A 135 2.37 -19.32 -8.59
CA GLN A 135 3.82 -19.49 -8.70
C GLN A 135 4.27 -20.96 -8.69
N ASP A 136 3.49 -21.86 -8.07
CA ASP A 136 3.80 -23.29 -7.99
C ASP A 136 3.48 -24.05 -9.29
N VAL A 137 2.92 -23.37 -10.31
CA VAL A 137 2.64 -23.99 -11.61
C VAL A 137 3.94 -24.18 -12.39
N ASP A 138 4.23 -25.43 -12.77
CA ASP A 138 5.35 -25.76 -13.66
C ASP A 138 5.06 -25.29 -15.10
N LEU A 139 5.52 -24.08 -15.42
CA LEU A 139 5.32 -23.47 -16.73
C LEU A 139 5.95 -24.28 -17.88
N ALA A 140 7.01 -25.06 -17.62
CA ALA A 140 7.68 -25.86 -18.64
C ALA A 140 6.87 -27.11 -19.03
N ALA A 141 5.95 -27.55 -18.18
CA ALA A 141 5.06 -28.67 -18.45
C ALA A 141 3.79 -28.28 -19.21
N LEU A 142 3.48 -26.98 -19.32
CA LEU A 142 2.23 -26.51 -19.94
C LEU A 142 2.30 -26.49 -21.47
N GLY A 143 1.22 -26.92 -22.12
CA GLY A 143 0.99 -26.64 -23.53
C GLY A 143 0.63 -25.16 -23.78
N GLU A 144 0.65 -24.72 -25.04
CA GLU A 144 0.38 -23.32 -25.42
C GLU A 144 -0.97 -22.80 -24.87
N GLY A 145 -2.04 -23.57 -25.03
CA GLY A 145 -3.37 -23.20 -24.54
C GLY A 145 -3.45 -23.09 -23.02
N GLU A 146 -2.75 -23.98 -22.31
CA GLU A 146 -2.69 -23.99 -20.85
C GLU A 146 -1.86 -22.83 -20.31
N LEU A 147 -0.75 -22.49 -20.99
CA LEU A 147 0.05 -21.32 -20.68
C LEU A 147 -0.76 -20.03 -20.83
N MET A 148 -1.53 -19.88 -21.90
CA MET A 148 -2.40 -18.72 -22.10
C MET A 148 -3.50 -18.62 -21.03
N ALA A 149 -4.08 -19.76 -20.63
CA ALA A 149 -5.04 -19.81 -19.53
C ALA A 149 -4.39 -19.40 -18.20
N HIS A 150 -3.15 -19.83 -17.96
CA HIS A 150 -2.39 -19.48 -16.77
C HIS A 150 -2.07 -17.98 -16.72
N VAL A 151 -1.61 -17.37 -17.82
CA VAL A 151 -1.39 -15.91 -17.91
C VAL A 151 -2.67 -15.14 -17.60
N ARG A 152 -3.83 -15.61 -18.07
CA ARG A 152 -5.12 -15.00 -17.74
C ARG A 152 -5.46 -15.14 -16.27
N ALA A 153 -5.21 -16.31 -15.66
CA ALA A 153 -5.41 -16.50 -14.23
C ALA A 153 -4.53 -15.56 -13.39
N CYS A 154 -3.27 -15.33 -13.80
CA CYS A 154 -2.38 -14.35 -13.20
C CYS A 154 -2.93 -12.92 -13.32
N TYR A 155 -3.39 -12.53 -14.52
CA TYR A 155 -4.01 -11.22 -14.72
C TYR A 155 -5.24 -11.03 -13.83
N ASP A 156 -6.16 -12.00 -13.82
CA ASP A 156 -7.40 -11.92 -13.03
C ASP A 156 -7.10 -11.87 -11.53
N ASN A 157 -6.11 -12.63 -11.07
CA ASN A 157 -5.65 -12.57 -9.68
C ASN A 157 -5.06 -11.20 -9.33
N CYS A 158 -4.21 -10.65 -10.21
CA CYS A 158 -3.63 -9.33 -10.06
C CYS A 158 -4.71 -8.25 -10.01
N ALA A 159 -5.67 -8.26 -10.94
CA ALA A 159 -6.76 -7.29 -11.00
C ALA A 159 -7.63 -7.29 -9.72
N ARG A 160 -7.99 -8.46 -9.20
CA ARG A 160 -8.73 -8.60 -7.93
C ARG A 160 -7.95 -8.06 -6.73
N ASN A 161 -6.65 -8.36 -6.66
CA ASN A 161 -5.81 -7.91 -5.56
C ASN A 161 -5.51 -6.42 -5.66
N TRP A 162 -5.39 -5.85 -6.86
CA TRP A 162 -5.28 -4.40 -7.06
C TRP A 162 -6.56 -3.67 -6.64
N GLU A 163 -7.74 -4.21 -6.96
CA GLU A 163 -9.01 -3.62 -6.46
C GLU A 163 -9.02 -3.59 -4.93
N THR A 164 -8.60 -4.70 -4.31
CA THR A 164 -8.47 -4.81 -2.85
C THR A 164 -7.45 -3.80 -2.30
N HIS A 165 -6.30 -3.64 -2.96
CA HIS A 165 -5.29 -2.66 -2.59
C HIS A 165 -5.85 -1.22 -2.56
N PHE A 166 -6.56 -0.83 -3.61
CA PHE A 166 -7.19 0.50 -3.66
C PHE A 166 -8.32 0.67 -2.64
N TRP A 167 -9.05 -0.41 -2.33
CA TRP A 167 -10.03 -0.39 -1.25
C TRP A 167 -9.38 -0.27 0.14
N LEU A 168 -8.23 -0.90 0.37
CA LEU A 168 -7.50 -0.85 1.64
C LEU A 168 -6.96 0.55 1.97
N HIS A 169 -6.72 1.41 0.96
CA HIS A 169 -6.20 2.78 1.14
C HIS A 169 -7.03 3.66 2.09
N GLY A 170 -8.31 3.37 2.29
CA GLY A 170 -9.12 4.13 3.25
C GLY A 170 -9.04 3.64 4.69
N TYR A 171 -8.46 2.45 4.91
CA TYR A 171 -8.33 1.83 6.23
C TYR A 171 -6.89 1.85 6.75
N ASP A 172 -5.89 1.98 5.88
CA ASP A 172 -4.50 2.22 6.27
C ASP A 172 -4.19 3.73 6.43
N LEU A 173 -4.53 4.57 5.46
CA LEU A 173 -4.25 6.02 5.49
C LEU A 173 -5.28 6.78 6.34
N GLY A 174 -6.49 6.24 6.52
CA GLY A 174 -7.55 6.86 7.31
C GLY A 174 -7.12 7.13 8.76
N PRO A 175 -6.74 6.09 9.53
CA PRO A 175 -6.26 6.24 10.91
C PRO A 175 -5.03 7.15 11.02
N LEU A 176 -4.07 7.03 10.10
CA LEU A 176 -2.89 7.89 10.04
C LEU A 176 -3.27 9.36 9.81
N GLY A 177 -4.15 9.62 8.84
CA GLY A 177 -4.65 10.96 8.54
C GLY A 177 -5.40 11.58 9.71
N GLN A 178 -6.23 10.79 10.41
CA GLN A 178 -6.94 11.23 11.60
C GLN A 178 -5.99 11.56 12.76
N TYR A 179 -4.98 10.72 12.99
CA TYR A 179 -3.93 10.96 13.98
C TYR A 179 -3.16 12.26 13.71
N LEU A 180 -2.67 12.45 12.47
CA LEU A 180 -1.94 13.65 12.08
C LEU A 180 -2.80 14.91 12.17
N PHE A 181 -4.07 14.82 11.77
CA PHE A 181 -5.00 15.94 11.83
C PHE A 181 -5.31 16.34 13.29
N GLU A 182 -5.76 15.40 14.13
CA GLU A 182 -6.15 15.72 15.51
C GLU A 182 -4.96 16.18 16.35
N ALA A 183 -3.80 15.52 16.24
CA ALA A 183 -2.62 15.91 17.01
C ALA A 183 -1.97 17.21 16.49
N GLY A 184 -2.12 17.52 15.20
CA GLY A 184 -1.72 18.81 14.64
C GLY A 184 -2.50 19.97 15.23
N GLU A 185 -3.82 19.81 15.47
CA GLU A 185 -4.66 20.81 16.15
C GLU A 185 -4.23 21.06 17.61
N TRP A 186 -3.47 20.13 18.21
CA TRP A 186 -2.87 20.29 19.54
C TRP A 186 -1.45 20.85 19.50
N GLY A 187 -0.96 21.26 18.32
CA GLY A 187 0.32 21.95 18.15
C GLY A 187 1.54 21.04 18.10
N ILE A 188 1.38 19.75 17.77
CA ILE A 188 2.51 18.85 17.54
C ILE A 188 2.87 18.82 16.06
N ASP A 189 4.16 18.88 15.77
CA ASP A 189 4.67 18.85 14.41
C ASP A 189 4.45 17.46 13.76
N PRO A 190 4.03 17.38 12.48
CA PRO A 190 3.81 16.11 11.79
C PRO A 190 5.03 15.19 11.73
N VAL A 191 6.25 15.72 11.65
CA VAL A 191 7.48 14.91 11.63
C VAL A 191 7.70 14.25 12.99
N GLU A 192 7.45 15.00 14.08
CA GLU A 192 7.48 14.43 15.44
C GLU A 192 6.43 13.31 15.58
N LEU A 193 5.20 13.52 15.09
CA LEU A 193 4.12 12.53 15.13
C LEU A 193 4.48 11.25 14.36
N LEU A 194 4.99 11.39 13.14
CA LEU A 194 5.42 10.25 12.33
C LEU A 194 6.54 9.45 13.00
N SER A 195 7.44 10.11 13.73
CA SER A 195 8.50 9.42 14.48
C SER A 195 7.97 8.50 15.59
N LEU A 196 6.74 8.72 16.08
CA LEU A 196 6.11 7.86 17.10
C LEU A 196 5.54 6.56 16.52
N LEU A 197 5.48 6.43 15.19
CA LEU A 197 5.02 5.22 14.50
C LEU A 197 6.17 4.24 14.20
N GLU A 198 7.41 4.64 14.48
CA GLU A 198 8.59 3.80 14.27
C GLU A 198 8.46 2.46 15.03
N GLY A 199 8.75 1.36 14.34
CA GLY A 199 8.64 0.00 14.90
C GLY A 199 7.23 -0.58 14.97
N ALA A 200 6.19 0.13 14.49
CA ALA A 200 4.81 -0.34 14.56
C ALA A 200 4.39 -1.34 13.47
N SER A 201 5.17 -1.49 12.38
CA SER A 201 4.93 -2.53 11.35
C SER A 201 5.87 -3.73 11.53
N PRO A 202 5.34 -4.90 11.93
CA PRO A 202 6.02 -6.18 11.79
C PRO A 202 6.55 -6.47 10.38
N SER A 203 5.80 -6.15 9.32
CA SER A 203 6.15 -6.53 7.95
C SER A 203 7.33 -5.76 7.35
N THR A 204 7.59 -4.53 7.82
CA THR A 204 8.82 -3.80 7.50
C THR A 204 10.05 -4.40 8.20
N THR A 205 9.87 -5.05 9.36
CA THR A 205 10.99 -5.69 10.11
C THR A 205 11.17 -7.18 9.79
N GLY A 206 10.14 -7.85 9.27
CA GLY A 206 10.13 -9.27 8.91
C GLY A 206 11.32 -9.72 8.06
N PRO A 207 11.58 -9.14 6.88
CA PRO A 207 12.68 -9.58 6.04
C PRO A 207 14.05 -9.30 6.67
N ALA A 208 14.21 -8.22 7.44
CA ALA A 208 15.43 -7.96 8.19
C ALA A 208 15.67 -9.00 9.30
N ARG A 209 14.62 -9.45 9.99
CA ARG A 209 14.66 -10.53 10.99
C ARG A 209 15.01 -11.88 10.36
N GLU A 210 14.42 -12.20 9.22
CA GLU A 210 14.75 -13.42 8.45
C GLU A 210 16.20 -13.40 7.99
N GLY A 211 16.68 -12.27 7.45
CA GLY A 211 18.08 -12.07 7.10
C GLY A 211 19.02 -12.23 8.31
N ALA A 212 18.68 -11.61 9.45
CA ALA A 212 19.42 -11.74 10.69
C ALA A 212 19.47 -13.20 11.19
N ARG A 213 18.38 -13.97 11.02
CA ARG A 213 18.36 -15.41 11.32
C ARG A 213 19.33 -16.18 10.42
N ILE A 214 19.31 -15.95 9.11
CA ILE A 214 20.22 -16.61 8.16
C ILE A 214 21.68 -16.29 8.50
N ARG A 215 21.99 -15.02 8.81
CA ARG A 215 23.33 -14.60 9.21
C ARG A 215 23.83 -15.31 10.47
N ARG A 216 22.97 -15.52 11.47
CA ARG A 216 23.34 -16.28 12.68
C ARG A 216 23.74 -17.71 12.33
N LEU A 217 22.97 -18.40 11.47
CA LEU A 217 23.31 -19.75 11.00
C LEU A 217 24.66 -19.79 10.28
N VAL A 218 24.95 -18.79 9.44
CA VAL A 218 26.24 -18.67 8.74
C VAL A 218 27.40 -18.47 9.73
N ALA A 219 27.21 -17.61 10.73
CA ALA A 219 28.22 -17.34 11.75
C ALA A 219 28.48 -18.57 12.63
N GLU A 220 27.44 -19.32 13.02
CA GLU A 220 27.54 -20.57 13.76
C GLU A 220 28.28 -21.67 12.97
N ALA A 221 28.14 -21.66 11.63
CA ALA A 221 28.88 -22.55 10.74
C ALA A 221 30.34 -22.11 10.51
N GLY A 222 30.74 -20.92 10.95
CA GLY A 222 32.09 -20.38 10.74
C GLY A 222 32.44 -20.10 9.28
N ALA A 223 31.43 -19.83 8.44
CA ALA A 223 31.60 -19.59 7.02
C ALA A 223 31.55 -18.10 6.66
N GLU A 224 32.22 -17.72 5.58
CA GLU A 224 32.23 -16.36 5.03
C GLU A 224 31.82 -16.39 3.54
N PRO A 225 30.56 -16.74 3.22
CA PRO A 225 30.09 -16.72 1.84
C PRO A 225 30.07 -15.29 1.32
N SER A 226 30.40 -15.09 0.05
CA SER A 226 30.44 -13.80 -0.65
C SER A 226 29.40 -13.67 -1.76
N THR A 227 28.70 -14.78 -2.07
CA THR A 227 27.65 -14.85 -3.09
C THR A 227 26.44 -15.61 -2.57
N LEU A 228 25.29 -15.46 -3.26
CA LEU A 228 24.08 -16.20 -2.93
C LEU A 228 24.26 -17.72 -3.06
N ASP A 229 25.03 -18.17 -4.05
CA ASP A 229 25.29 -19.59 -4.27
C ASP A 229 26.21 -20.17 -3.20
N GLU A 230 27.26 -19.43 -2.82
CA GLU A 230 28.11 -19.79 -1.68
C GLU A 230 27.30 -19.85 -0.38
N LEU A 231 26.41 -18.88 -0.17
CA LEU A 231 25.52 -18.85 0.99
C LEU A 231 24.64 -20.12 1.05
N ARG A 232 24.02 -20.51 -0.06
CA ARG A 232 23.25 -21.76 -0.17
C ARG A 232 24.10 -23.03 -0.07
N ALA A 233 25.41 -22.94 -0.29
CA ALA A 233 26.32 -24.07 -0.22
C ALA A 233 26.84 -24.33 1.21
N VAL A 234 26.73 -23.36 2.12
CA VAL A 234 27.25 -23.48 3.51
C VAL A 234 26.67 -24.70 4.24
N SER A 235 25.35 -24.86 4.23
CA SER A 235 24.68 -26.02 4.84
C SER A 235 23.28 -26.25 4.27
N PRO A 236 22.70 -27.46 4.42
CA PRO A 236 21.31 -27.72 4.05
C PRO A 236 20.30 -26.78 4.74
N ASP A 237 20.51 -26.49 6.03
CA ASP A 237 19.61 -25.63 6.81
C ASP A 237 19.64 -24.17 6.33
N ILE A 238 20.83 -23.66 5.98
CA ILE A 238 20.97 -22.31 5.41
C ILE A 238 20.33 -22.25 4.03
N ARG A 239 20.49 -23.29 3.20
CA ARG A 239 19.82 -23.37 1.90
C ARG A 239 18.30 -23.27 2.04
N VAL A 240 17.71 -24.07 2.93
CA VAL A 240 16.28 -24.04 3.20
C VAL A 240 15.84 -22.64 3.65
N ALA A 241 16.56 -22.02 4.58
CA ALA A 241 16.21 -20.68 5.06
C ALA A 241 16.31 -19.60 3.96
N VAL A 242 17.32 -19.67 3.09
CA VAL A 242 17.46 -18.76 1.93
C VAL A 242 16.35 -18.97 0.91
N ASP A 243 16.00 -20.23 0.64
CA ASP A 243 14.94 -20.55 -0.32
C ASP A 243 13.55 -20.17 0.21
N GLU A 244 13.30 -20.31 1.52
CA GLU A 244 12.10 -19.78 2.19
C GLU A 244 12.01 -18.25 2.08
N TYR A 245 13.11 -17.53 2.31
CA TYR A 245 13.17 -16.07 2.12
C TYR A 245 12.83 -15.69 0.68
N LEU A 246 13.45 -16.36 -0.30
CA LEU A 246 13.25 -16.06 -1.71
C LEU A 246 11.88 -16.51 -2.24
N ARG A 247 11.25 -17.53 -1.65
CA ARG A 247 9.92 -18.01 -2.02
C ARG A 247 8.88 -16.89 -2.02
N THR A 248 9.02 -15.94 -1.09
CA THR A 248 8.09 -14.81 -0.94
C THR A 248 8.64 -13.50 -1.48
N ARG A 249 9.97 -13.34 -1.54
CA ARG A 249 10.63 -12.07 -1.87
C ARG A 249 11.21 -11.96 -3.27
N ALA A 250 11.45 -13.09 -3.96
CA ALA A 250 12.11 -13.07 -5.26
C ALA A 250 11.38 -12.21 -6.29
N TRP A 251 10.05 -12.12 -6.21
CA TRP A 251 9.21 -11.39 -7.16
C TRP A 251 8.94 -9.92 -6.79
N VAL A 252 9.53 -9.42 -5.70
CA VAL A 252 9.39 -8.00 -5.31
C VAL A 252 10.14 -7.13 -6.30
N LEU A 253 9.44 -6.16 -6.89
CA LEU A 253 10.01 -5.14 -7.76
C LEU A 253 10.69 -4.05 -6.92
N PHE A 254 11.94 -3.73 -7.23
CA PHE A 254 12.67 -2.66 -6.54
C PHE A 254 13.12 -1.52 -7.47
N SER A 255 13.19 -1.78 -8.77
CA SER A 255 13.71 -0.79 -9.74
C SER A 255 12.65 0.20 -10.21
N ARG A 256 11.37 -0.20 -10.21
CA ARG A 256 10.18 0.62 -10.52
C ARG A 256 8.90 -0.15 -10.19
N TYR A 257 7.74 0.52 -10.22
CA TYR A 257 6.43 -0.09 -9.91
C TYR A 257 5.71 -0.79 -11.07
N ASP A 258 6.43 -1.12 -12.15
CA ASP A 258 5.86 -1.72 -13.36
C ASP A 258 6.43 -3.13 -13.59
N VAL A 259 5.70 -3.96 -14.33
CA VAL A 259 6.04 -5.38 -14.57
C VAL A 259 7.32 -5.57 -15.39
N ASP A 260 7.81 -4.51 -16.05
CA ASP A 260 9.11 -4.50 -16.73
C ASP A 260 10.26 -4.07 -15.80
N GLY A 261 9.98 -3.86 -14.52
CA GLY A 261 10.99 -3.65 -13.50
C GLY A 261 11.72 -4.94 -13.14
N VAL A 262 12.98 -4.78 -12.75
CA VAL A 262 13.81 -5.83 -12.16
C VAL A 262 13.29 -6.20 -10.78
N THR A 263 13.14 -7.50 -10.56
CA THR A 263 12.76 -8.15 -9.31
C THR A 263 14.00 -8.50 -8.47
N LEU A 264 13.81 -8.71 -7.15
CA LEU A 264 14.91 -9.10 -6.26
C LEU A 264 15.58 -10.42 -6.70
N GLY A 265 14.80 -11.38 -7.18
CA GLY A 265 15.27 -12.70 -7.62
C GLY A 265 16.16 -12.65 -8.87
N GLU A 266 15.97 -11.65 -9.73
CA GLU A 266 16.82 -11.42 -10.90
C GLU A 266 18.19 -10.81 -10.53
N ARG A 267 18.38 -10.40 -9.25
CA ARG A 267 19.60 -9.81 -8.73
C ARG A 267 20.13 -10.58 -7.55
N ALA A 268 20.78 -11.70 -7.83
CA ALA A 268 21.39 -12.57 -6.82
C ALA A 268 22.35 -11.82 -5.88
N ASP A 269 23.08 -10.83 -6.39
CA ASP A 269 23.96 -9.96 -5.61
C ASP A 269 23.19 -9.11 -4.58
N LEU A 270 22.05 -8.53 -4.99
CA LEU A 270 21.20 -7.75 -4.10
C LEU A 270 20.41 -8.63 -3.12
N ALA A 271 19.97 -9.81 -3.54
CA ALA A 271 19.34 -10.79 -2.66
C ALA A 271 20.31 -11.21 -1.55
N TYR A 272 21.54 -11.58 -1.90
CA TYR A 272 22.60 -11.88 -0.94
C TYR A 272 22.87 -10.69 -0.01
N ALA A 273 23.09 -9.49 -0.57
CA ALA A 273 23.37 -8.30 0.23
C ALA A 273 22.23 -7.95 1.19
N SER A 274 20.97 -8.10 0.78
CA SER A 274 19.79 -7.84 1.62
C SER A 274 19.73 -8.81 2.81
N ILE A 275 19.96 -10.10 2.56
CA ILE A 275 20.01 -11.12 3.61
C ILE A 275 21.16 -10.83 4.59
N MET A 276 22.35 -10.54 4.06
CA MET A 276 23.55 -10.30 4.88
C MET A 276 23.58 -8.93 5.56
N ALA A 277 22.74 -7.99 5.14
CA ALA A 277 22.48 -6.73 5.83
C ALA A 277 21.36 -6.83 6.89
N GLY A 278 20.66 -7.97 6.97
CA GLY A 278 19.58 -8.19 7.93
C GLY A 278 20.03 -7.96 9.37
N GLU A 279 19.40 -7.01 10.04
CA GLU A 279 19.66 -6.63 11.42
C GLU A 279 18.33 -6.43 12.16
N GLU A 280 18.24 -6.96 13.37
CA GLU A 280 17.12 -6.73 14.26
C GLU A 280 17.46 -5.58 15.21
N ARG A 281 16.74 -4.46 15.08
CA ARG A 281 16.87 -3.30 15.96
C ARG A 281 15.66 -3.19 16.87
N ASP A 282 15.91 -3.11 18.18
CA ASP A 282 14.88 -2.78 19.15
C ASP A 282 14.87 -1.27 19.40
N VAL A 283 13.79 -0.63 18.96
CA VAL A 283 13.56 0.83 19.09
C VAL A 283 12.50 1.15 20.15
N ALA A 284 11.99 0.15 20.88
CA ALA A 284 10.81 0.32 21.74
C ALA A 284 11.03 1.34 22.86
N ALA A 285 12.20 1.33 23.50
CA ALA A 285 12.54 2.26 24.57
C ALA A 285 12.60 3.72 24.07
N ASP A 286 13.25 3.95 22.92
CA ASP A 286 13.41 5.28 22.33
C ASP A 286 12.07 5.83 21.82
N VAL A 287 11.25 4.98 21.20
CA VAL A 287 9.88 5.34 20.80
C VAL A 287 9.02 5.67 22.02
N ALA A 288 9.10 4.90 23.10
CA ALA A 288 8.35 5.15 24.33
C ALA A 288 8.75 6.48 24.98
N ALA A 289 10.05 6.79 25.05
CA ALA A 289 10.55 8.05 25.57
C ALA A 289 10.07 9.26 24.73
N ARG A 290 10.18 9.19 23.40
CA ARG A 290 9.64 10.22 22.49
C ARG A 290 8.13 10.38 22.64
N THR A 291 7.40 9.27 22.76
CA THR A 291 5.94 9.27 22.95
C THR A 291 5.55 10.00 24.24
N ALA A 292 6.24 9.71 25.36
CA ALA A 292 5.99 10.38 26.64
C ALA A 292 6.25 11.89 26.55
N ALA A 293 7.36 12.30 25.93
CA ALA A 293 7.70 13.71 25.75
C ALA A 293 6.67 14.47 24.90
N VAL A 294 6.17 13.87 23.81
CA VAL A 294 5.10 14.46 22.99
C VAL A 294 3.79 14.53 23.80
N ARG A 295 3.44 13.45 24.51
CA ARG A 295 2.22 13.37 25.30
C ARG A 295 2.16 14.43 26.41
N ASP A 296 3.30 14.78 27.02
CA ASP A 296 3.35 15.82 28.06
C ASP A 296 3.00 17.20 27.53
N ARG A 297 3.30 17.48 26.26
CA ARG A 297 2.93 18.72 25.55
C ARG A 297 1.45 18.77 25.15
N ILE A 298 0.76 17.61 25.09
CA ILE A 298 -0.67 17.56 24.79
C ILE A 298 -1.48 18.11 25.97
N PRO A 299 -2.44 19.04 25.74
CA PRO A 299 -3.33 19.52 26.79
C PRO A 299 -4.02 18.36 27.53
N ALA A 300 -4.09 18.42 28.85
CA ALA A 300 -4.53 17.29 29.69
C ALA A 300 -5.86 16.68 29.26
N GLN A 301 -6.82 17.51 28.84
CA GLN A 301 -8.15 17.12 28.36
C GLN A 301 -8.13 16.30 27.04
N HIS A 302 -7.04 16.35 26.26
CA HIS A 302 -6.90 15.67 24.98
C HIS A 302 -5.98 14.44 25.05
N ARG A 303 -5.25 14.22 26.16
CA ARG A 303 -4.27 13.13 26.28
C ARG A 303 -4.87 11.74 26.03
N ALA A 304 -6.04 11.46 26.58
CA ALA A 304 -6.71 10.18 26.34
C ALA A 304 -7.08 9.98 24.86
N ARG A 305 -7.48 11.05 24.17
CA ARG A 305 -7.78 10.99 22.73
C ARG A 305 -6.50 10.80 21.92
N PHE A 306 -5.41 11.51 22.26
CA PHE A 306 -4.09 11.31 21.67
C PHE A 306 -3.63 9.86 21.78
N ASP A 307 -3.71 9.28 22.98
CA ASP A 307 -3.32 7.89 23.22
C ASP A 307 -4.11 6.92 22.32
N GLU A 308 -5.41 7.15 22.15
CA GLU A 308 -6.26 6.33 21.28
C GLU A 308 -5.95 6.50 19.79
N VAL A 309 -5.81 7.73 19.27
CA VAL A 309 -5.52 7.93 17.84
C VAL A 309 -4.11 7.47 17.47
N LEU A 310 -3.13 7.61 18.38
CA LEU A 310 -1.79 7.07 18.19
C LEU A 310 -1.82 5.54 18.13
N ARG A 311 -2.57 4.89 19.04
CA ARG A 311 -2.74 3.43 19.04
C ARG A 311 -3.36 2.95 17.73
N GLN A 312 -4.43 3.59 17.27
CA GLN A 312 -5.07 3.23 15.99
C GLN A 312 -4.15 3.45 14.79
N ALA A 313 -3.35 4.53 14.78
CA ALA A 313 -2.38 4.76 13.72
C ALA A 313 -1.28 3.67 13.72
N ARG A 314 -0.79 3.26 14.90
CA ARG A 314 0.16 2.15 15.03
C ARG A 314 -0.42 0.83 14.56
N ASP A 315 -1.67 0.52 14.93
CA ASP A 315 -2.36 -0.70 14.47
C ASP A 315 -2.49 -0.74 12.93
N ALA A 316 -2.63 0.43 12.29
CA ALA A 316 -2.76 0.54 10.84
C ALA A 316 -1.42 0.47 10.08
N MET A 317 -0.28 0.64 10.76
CA MET A 317 1.04 0.70 10.10
C MET A 317 1.39 -0.59 9.37
N ASP A 318 1.05 -1.75 9.92
CA ASP A 318 1.40 -3.01 9.27
C ASP A 318 0.61 -3.21 7.97
N LEU A 319 -0.70 -2.98 8.02
CA LEU A 319 -1.53 -2.96 6.82
C LEU A 319 -1.03 -1.91 5.82
N ARG A 320 -0.63 -0.72 6.29
CA ARG A 320 -0.14 0.36 5.42
C ARG A 320 1.10 -0.02 4.65
N ASP A 321 2.05 -0.65 5.35
CA ASP A 321 3.31 -1.06 4.77
C ASP A 321 3.06 -2.20 3.78
N GLU A 322 2.30 -3.23 4.17
CA GLU A 322 1.96 -4.40 3.33
C GLU A 322 1.08 -4.11 2.12
N ASN A 323 0.16 -3.15 2.26
CA ASN A 323 -0.62 -2.63 1.16
C ASN A 323 0.22 -1.66 0.31
N GLY A 324 1.39 -1.26 0.77
CA GLY A 324 2.33 -0.42 0.04
C GLY A 324 2.96 -1.14 -1.15
N PRO A 325 3.54 -0.38 -2.08
CA PRO A 325 4.00 -0.93 -3.36
C PRO A 325 5.35 -1.66 -3.29
N THR A 326 5.94 -1.85 -2.10
CA THR A 326 7.32 -2.36 -1.91
C THR A 326 7.48 -3.51 -0.92
N THR A 327 6.40 -4.11 -0.42
CA THR A 327 6.46 -5.13 0.65
C THR A 327 5.80 -6.43 0.29
#